data_AF-A2E0L7-F1
#
_entry.id   AF-A2E0L7-F1
#
_cell.length_a   1.000
_cell.length_b   1.000
_cell.length_c   1.000
_cell.angle_alpha   90.00
_cell.angle_beta   90.00
_cell.angle_gamma   90.00
#
_symmetry.space_group_name_H-M   'P 1'
#
loop_
_entity.id
_entity.type
_entity.pdbx_description
1 polymer ?
#
loop_
_entity_poly.entity_id
_entity_poly.type
_entity_poly.pdbx_seq_one_letter_code
_entity_poly.pdbx_strand_id
1 'polypeptide(L)'
;MTETTETLNIKVFKKLTNKNFSEGLERAPSLLRSRQASLFYKTLLAHFTNPELTTEIGDSILKTLSQCLKNEDNLRCFIDGSFANMLPNDQERFFNSVFEVFYVIVTTGSILIDETIANVLHPLIKFNPKKSLTIIALYCQNFGEIDNPWPMIDLLIQEGSHFNIPNVAQDYISLLAFLNKKYIEYRKGRSQHCWNQIISMLSTDDTKILAACYGGLCTISEFYPGGAIQIDSVSQHLKNTELQNSVLAMLNVATLNENDASSKKLISTLMSIAETNVKATLILMKLGCIFSAAQTIFSMTGWINKKLPTTTDTLRLFLVLLRHKDLREEIAESPDFVEFLKQIITMDRPGVVPIACTIIRRVPLSKDLATNLSKSGFLKQFYDAPEDGDDGLTKHSKLLLTDTICRVCYVREYLSMCDKIAEIIIENGEFTDSAALVAVRLCKYRKCKDRFKELKLDAFFKKDSLKPKLQNVGKKFLKAISDEESK
;
A
#
# COMPACT_ATOMS: atom_id res chain seq x y z
N MET A 1 -63.59 37.78 5.89
CA MET A 1 -63.62 36.95 7.10
C MET A 1 -62.19 36.79 7.56
N THR A 2 -61.83 37.44 8.66
CA THR A 2 -60.50 37.32 9.29
C THR A 2 -60.39 35.93 9.90
N GLU A 3 -59.57 35.05 9.31
CA GLU A 3 -59.12 33.85 9.99
C GLU A 3 -58.40 34.28 11.26
N THR A 4 -59.07 34.15 12.41
CA THR A 4 -58.40 34.11 13.71
C THR A 4 -57.47 32.91 13.68
N THR A 5 -56.26 33.14 13.20
CA THR A 5 -55.21 32.12 13.17
C THR A 5 -54.97 31.71 14.62
N GLU A 6 -55.42 30.50 14.95
CA GLU A 6 -55.30 29.91 16.27
C GLU A 6 -53.82 29.94 16.69
N THR A 7 -53.54 30.35 17.94
CA THR A 7 -52.19 30.42 18.50
C THR A 7 -52.08 29.46 19.66
N LEU A 8 -50.93 28.77 19.78
CA LEU A 8 -50.68 27.84 20.87
C LEU A 8 -50.84 28.50 22.26
N ASN A 9 -51.68 27.93 23.12
CA ASN A 9 -51.87 28.41 24.49
C ASN A 9 -50.83 27.78 25.44
N ILE A 10 -49.69 28.46 25.63
CA ILE A 10 -48.58 27.94 26.44
C ILE A 10 -48.96 27.70 27.91
N LYS A 11 -50.00 28.38 28.44
CA LYS A 11 -50.43 28.19 29.84
C LYS A 11 -50.86 26.76 30.14
N VAL A 12 -51.30 26.02 29.12
CA VAL A 12 -51.72 24.61 29.25
C VAL A 12 -50.54 23.73 29.70
N PHE A 13 -49.31 24.06 29.28
CA PHE A 13 -48.12 23.28 29.60
C PHE A 13 -47.50 23.57 30.96
N LYS A 14 -48.03 24.51 31.75
CA LYS A 14 -47.42 24.85 33.05
C LYS A 14 -47.60 23.77 34.13
N LYS A 15 -48.59 22.87 33.98
CA LYS A 15 -48.89 21.80 34.94
C LYS A 15 -49.13 20.51 34.18
N LEU A 16 -48.43 19.44 34.58
CA LEU A 16 -48.59 18.10 33.99
C LEU A 16 -50.02 17.54 34.17
N THR A 17 -50.71 17.95 35.24
CA THR A 17 -52.09 17.53 35.56
C THR A 17 -53.18 18.26 34.77
N ASN A 18 -52.81 19.17 33.87
CA ASN A 18 -53.79 19.88 33.06
C ASN A 18 -54.46 18.92 32.07
N LYS A 19 -55.80 18.87 32.06
CA LYS A 19 -56.59 17.99 31.18
C LYS A 19 -56.25 18.15 29.70
N ASN A 20 -55.84 19.35 29.29
CA ASN A 20 -55.52 19.67 27.90
C ASN A 20 -54.02 19.52 27.60
N PHE A 21 -53.20 19.01 28.53
CA PHE A 21 -51.75 18.91 28.35
C PHE A 21 -51.38 18.04 27.14
N SER A 22 -51.91 16.82 27.07
CA SER A 22 -51.65 15.89 25.97
C SER A 22 -52.18 16.38 24.63
N GLU A 23 -53.42 16.88 24.58
CA GLU A 23 -54.00 17.48 23.35
C GLU A 23 -53.17 18.70 22.91
N GLY A 24 -52.71 19.50 23.86
CA GLY A 24 -51.83 20.64 23.59
C GLY A 24 -50.51 20.21 22.96
N LEU A 25 -49.90 19.12 23.44
CA LEU A 25 -48.66 18.58 22.87
C LEU A 25 -48.86 18.13 21.43
N GLU A 26 -49.94 17.39 21.14
CA GLU A 26 -50.25 16.91 19.78
C GLU A 26 -50.47 18.06 18.79
N ARG A 27 -51.06 19.17 19.24
CA ARG A 27 -51.35 20.34 18.39
C ARG A 27 -50.20 21.34 18.33
N ALA A 28 -49.20 21.24 19.22
CA ALA A 28 -48.11 22.21 19.28
C ALA A 28 -47.31 22.34 17.98
N PRO A 29 -46.94 21.27 17.26
CA PRO A 29 -46.14 21.38 16.04
C PRO A 29 -46.80 22.21 14.92
N SER A 30 -48.12 22.22 14.84
CA SER A 30 -48.86 22.99 13.83
C SER A 30 -49.23 24.41 14.28
N LEU A 31 -49.26 24.66 15.59
CA LEU A 31 -49.71 25.94 16.16
C LEU A 31 -48.57 26.80 16.74
N LEU A 32 -47.37 26.25 16.94
CA LEU A 32 -46.23 26.97 17.49
C LEU A 32 -45.66 27.96 16.48
N ARG A 33 -45.69 29.25 16.84
CA ARG A 33 -45.04 30.33 16.08
C ARG A 33 -43.70 30.69 16.68
N SER A 34 -42.77 31.20 15.87
CA SER A 34 -41.40 31.55 16.27
C SER A 34 -41.34 32.50 17.48
N ARG A 35 -42.26 33.48 17.55
CA ARG A 35 -42.39 34.41 18.70
C ARG A 35 -42.75 33.75 20.04
N GLN A 36 -43.30 32.53 20.01
CA GLN A 36 -43.75 31.77 21.17
C GLN A 36 -42.77 30.64 21.53
N ALA A 37 -41.84 30.30 20.63
CA ALA A 37 -40.93 29.15 20.74
C ALA A 37 -40.10 29.17 22.03
N SER A 38 -39.43 30.28 22.34
CA SER A 38 -38.59 30.42 23.54
C SER A 38 -39.36 30.12 24.84
N LEU A 39 -40.54 30.72 25.03
CA LEU A 39 -41.36 30.48 26.22
C LEU A 39 -41.92 29.06 26.25
N PHE A 40 -42.26 28.50 25.09
CA PHE A 40 -42.72 27.13 24.96
C PHE A 40 -41.64 26.12 25.38
N TYR A 41 -40.41 26.22 24.83
CA TYR A 41 -39.29 25.34 25.17
C TYR A 41 -38.92 25.43 26.65
N LYS A 42 -38.79 26.65 27.18
CA LYS A 42 -38.53 26.86 28.61
C LYS A 42 -39.59 26.19 29.50
N THR A 43 -40.87 26.29 29.12
CA THR A 43 -41.97 25.74 29.90
C THR A 43 -41.98 24.21 29.86
N LEU A 44 -41.75 23.61 28.69
CA LEU A 44 -41.73 22.15 28.56
C LEU A 44 -40.51 21.51 29.21
N LEU A 45 -39.32 22.06 28.96
CA LEU A 45 -38.07 21.47 29.44
C LEU A 45 -37.91 21.60 30.95
N ALA A 46 -38.53 22.61 31.58
CA ALA A 46 -38.55 22.75 33.03
C ALA A 46 -39.23 21.56 33.76
N HIS A 47 -40.05 20.75 33.08
CA HIS A 47 -40.66 19.57 33.72
C HIS A 47 -39.67 18.44 33.95
N PHE A 48 -38.52 18.41 33.26
CA PHE A 48 -37.52 17.36 33.46
C PHE A 48 -36.81 17.45 34.81
N THR A 49 -36.94 18.58 35.53
CA THR A 49 -36.49 18.69 36.93
C THR A 49 -37.54 18.19 37.93
N ASN A 50 -38.76 17.84 37.48
CA ASN A 50 -39.82 17.36 38.36
C ASN A 50 -39.70 15.85 38.59
N PRO A 51 -39.54 15.38 39.84
CA PRO A 51 -39.47 13.95 40.14
C PRO A 51 -40.76 13.18 39.81
N GLU A 52 -41.90 13.86 39.71
CA GLU A 52 -43.19 13.25 39.36
C GLU A 52 -43.36 12.99 37.85
N LEU A 53 -42.39 13.39 37.01
CA LEU A 53 -42.46 13.17 35.57
C LEU A 53 -42.34 11.67 35.24
N THR A 54 -43.40 11.11 34.65
CA THR A 54 -43.40 9.74 34.12
C THR A 54 -42.66 9.66 32.79
N THR A 55 -42.18 8.46 32.45
CA THR A 55 -41.44 8.22 31.20
C THR A 55 -42.30 8.54 29.98
N GLU A 56 -43.58 8.15 29.98
CA GLU A 56 -44.49 8.33 28.87
C GLU A 56 -44.76 9.82 28.56
N ILE A 57 -44.93 10.62 29.61
CA ILE A 57 -45.14 12.06 29.46
C ILE A 57 -43.85 12.75 29.01
N GLY A 58 -42.71 12.39 29.59
CA GLY A 58 -41.41 12.92 29.17
C GLY A 58 -41.09 12.61 27.70
N ASP A 59 -41.33 11.38 27.25
CA ASP A 59 -41.17 10.99 25.85
C ASP A 59 -42.13 11.76 24.92
N SER A 60 -43.38 11.97 25.36
CA SER A 60 -44.34 12.79 24.60
C SER A 60 -43.88 14.24 24.46
N ILE A 61 -43.30 14.81 25.51
CA ILE A 61 -42.69 16.16 25.48
C ILE A 61 -41.54 16.21 24.47
N LEU A 62 -40.60 15.26 24.53
CA LEU A 62 -39.43 15.23 23.64
C LEU A 62 -39.83 14.95 22.19
N LYS A 63 -40.79 14.06 21.95
CA LYS A 63 -41.35 13.82 20.61
C LYS A 63 -41.99 15.07 20.02
N THR A 64 -42.76 15.80 20.83
CA THR A 64 -43.37 17.08 20.44
C THR A 64 -42.31 18.12 20.14
N LEU A 65 -41.27 18.20 20.98
CA LEU A 65 -40.12 19.07 20.76
C LEU A 65 -39.46 18.77 19.40
N SER A 66 -39.13 17.50 19.13
CA SER A 66 -38.57 17.05 17.85
C SER A 66 -39.45 17.42 16.66
N GLN A 67 -40.78 17.36 16.77
CA GLN A 67 -41.67 17.77 15.69
C GLN A 67 -41.67 19.29 15.46
N CYS A 68 -41.63 20.09 16.53
CA CYS A 68 -41.58 21.54 16.46
C CYS A 68 -40.26 22.05 15.84
N LEU A 69 -39.15 21.35 16.12
CA LEU A 69 -37.81 21.69 15.63
C LEU A 69 -37.60 21.42 14.13
N LYS A 70 -38.54 20.76 13.45
CA LYS A 70 -38.50 20.61 11.98
C LYS A 70 -38.72 21.94 11.24
N ASN A 71 -39.23 22.96 11.93
CA ASN A 71 -39.31 24.32 11.41
C ASN A 71 -38.02 25.08 11.76
N GLU A 72 -37.38 25.67 10.75
CA GLU A 72 -36.06 26.30 10.89
C GLU A 72 -36.05 27.50 11.84
N ASP A 73 -37.09 28.34 11.85
CA ASP A 73 -37.19 29.49 12.78
C ASP A 73 -37.28 29.02 14.23
N ASN A 74 -38.04 27.95 14.45
CA ASN A 74 -38.20 27.32 15.75
C ASN A 74 -36.89 26.67 16.21
N LEU A 75 -36.18 25.98 15.30
CA LEU A 75 -34.86 25.43 15.56
C LEU A 75 -33.85 26.54 15.92
N ARG A 76 -33.80 27.62 15.16
CA ARG A 76 -32.93 28.77 15.44
C ARG A 76 -33.18 29.33 16.84
N CYS A 77 -34.46 29.51 17.20
CA CYS A 77 -34.82 29.94 18.55
C CYS A 77 -34.39 28.93 19.63
N PHE A 78 -34.42 27.62 19.33
CA PHE A 78 -33.95 26.58 20.23
C PHE A 78 -32.44 26.65 20.48
N ILE A 79 -31.65 26.82 19.41
CA ILE A 79 -30.19 26.92 19.48
C ILE A 79 -29.76 28.24 20.14
N ASP A 80 -30.25 29.38 19.65
CA ASP A 80 -29.89 30.72 20.14
C ASP A 80 -30.25 30.90 21.63
N GLY A 81 -31.28 30.20 22.10
CA GLY A 81 -31.69 30.18 23.51
C GLY A 81 -30.96 29.16 24.39
N SER A 82 -30.00 28.41 23.83
CA SER A 82 -29.25 27.33 24.51
C SER A 82 -30.14 26.31 25.22
N PHE A 83 -31.34 26.04 24.67
CA PHE A 83 -32.32 25.16 25.30
C PHE A 83 -31.88 23.70 25.33
N ALA A 84 -30.90 23.31 24.52
CA ALA A 84 -30.28 21.99 24.57
C ALA A 84 -29.69 21.63 25.94
N ASN A 85 -29.21 22.62 26.70
CA ASN A 85 -28.69 22.42 28.07
C ASN A 85 -29.78 21.97 29.06
N MET A 86 -31.06 22.18 28.74
CA MET A 86 -32.19 21.78 29.58
C MET A 86 -32.73 20.38 29.20
N LEU A 87 -32.14 19.71 28.21
CA LEU A 87 -32.49 18.33 27.90
C LEU A 87 -32.10 17.39 29.06
N PRO A 88 -32.85 16.30 29.29
CA PRO A 88 -32.60 15.37 30.40
C PRO A 88 -31.43 14.42 30.10
N ASN A 89 -30.23 14.96 29.90
CA ASN A 89 -29.03 14.20 29.51
C ASN A 89 -28.43 13.37 30.65
N ASP A 90 -28.93 13.54 31.87
CA ASP A 90 -28.60 12.79 33.08
C ASP A 90 -29.62 11.68 33.40
N GLN A 91 -30.73 11.59 32.65
CA GLN A 91 -31.80 10.63 32.91
C GLN A 91 -31.86 9.57 31.81
N GLU A 92 -31.25 8.40 32.07
CA GLU A 92 -31.10 7.31 31.08
C GLU A 92 -32.41 6.88 30.40
N ARG A 93 -33.52 6.93 31.13
CA ARG A 93 -34.86 6.61 30.62
C ARG A 93 -35.28 7.44 29.40
N PHE A 94 -34.69 8.62 29.20
CA PHE A 94 -35.04 9.54 28.11
C PHE A 94 -34.02 9.59 26.97
N PHE A 95 -32.90 8.88 27.05
CA PHE A 95 -31.82 9.01 26.06
C PHE A 95 -32.25 8.72 24.63
N ASN A 96 -33.13 7.73 24.42
CA ASN A 96 -33.63 7.41 23.08
C ASN A 96 -34.35 8.60 22.45
N SER A 97 -35.23 9.25 23.21
CA SER A 97 -36.00 10.42 22.79
C SER A 97 -35.10 11.65 22.63
N VAL A 98 -34.09 11.81 23.48
CA VAL A 98 -33.06 12.86 23.33
C VAL A 98 -32.28 12.67 22.01
N PHE A 99 -31.88 11.45 21.66
CA PHE A 99 -31.23 11.19 20.36
C PHE A 99 -32.12 11.53 19.16
N GLU A 100 -33.44 11.35 19.26
CA GLU A 100 -34.37 11.78 18.20
C GLU A 100 -34.39 13.31 18.04
N VAL A 101 -34.31 14.05 19.16
CA VAL A 101 -34.18 15.52 19.13
C VAL A 101 -32.91 15.91 18.38
N PHE A 102 -31.76 15.32 18.73
CA PHE A 102 -30.49 15.59 18.04
C PHE A 102 -30.53 15.22 16.57
N TYR A 103 -31.15 14.09 16.22
CA TYR A 103 -31.33 13.68 14.83
C TYR A 103 -32.10 14.75 14.05
N VAL A 104 -33.19 15.29 14.60
CA VAL A 104 -33.93 16.38 13.95
C VAL A 104 -33.10 17.65 13.83
N ILE A 105 -32.38 18.03 14.90
CA ILE A 105 -31.51 19.22 14.88
C ILE A 105 -30.50 19.13 13.74
N VAL A 106 -29.77 18.01 13.63
CA VAL A 106 -28.74 17.82 12.59
C VAL A 106 -29.34 17.73 11.19
N THR A 107 -30.51 17.10 11.03
CA THR A 107 -31.14 16.95 9.69
C THR A 107 -31.87 18.20 9.22
N THR A 108 -32.28 19.08 10.13
CA THR A 108 -33.03 20.30 9.79
C THR A 108 -32.12 21.51 9.61
N GLY A 109 -31.09 21.66 10.46
CA GLY A 109 -30.24 22.86 10.45
C GLY A 109 -28.83 22.58 10.97
N SER A 110 -28.10 21.69 10.29
CA SER A 110 -26.71 21.34 10.61
C SER A 110 -25.78 22.56 10.71
N ILE A 111 -26.01 23.59 9.89
CA ILE A 111 -25.23 24.84 9.85
C ILE A 111 -25.44 25.68 11.13
N LEU A 112 -26.59 25.55 11.79
CA LEU A 112 -26.93 26.31 13.00
C LEU A 112 -26.28 25.73 14.26
N ILE A 113 -25.71 24.52 14.20
CA ILE A 113 -25.18 23.82 15.37
C ILE A 113 -23.92 24.51 15.88
N ASP A 114 -23.95 24.85 17.17
CA ASP A 114 -22.87 25.50 17.90
C ASP A 114 -22.16 24.53 18.87
N GLU A 115 -21.23 25.09 19.65
CA GLU A 115 -20.50 24.36 20.69
C GLU A 115 -21.43 23.83 21.80
N THR A 116 -22.55 24.51 22.08
CA THR A 116 -23.53 24.07 23.08
C THR A 116 -24.06 22.68 22.74
N ILE A 117 -24.48 22.47 21.49
CA ILE A 117 -25.01 21.17 21.04
C ILE A 117 -23.95 20.07 21.13
N ALA A 118 -22.69 20.37 20.78
CA ALA A 118 -21.59 19.42 20.90
C ALA A 118 -21.35 19.00 22.36
N ASN A 119 -21.33 19.96 23.29
CA ASN A 119 -21.14 19.72 24.72
C ASN A 119 -22.27 18.86 25.32
N VAL A 120 -23.49 19.01 24.81
CA VAL A 120 -24.64 18.21 25.26
C VAL A 120 -24.59 16.78 24.68
N LEU A 121 -24.12 16.61 23.44
CA LEU A 121 -23.97 15.28 22.83
C LEU A 121 -22.81 14.49 23.44
N HIS A 122 -21.74 15.16 23.88
CA HIS A 122 -20.53 14.55 24.42
C HIS A 122 -20.80 13.45 25.46
N PRO A 123 -21.52 13.67 26.58
CA PRO A 123 -21.80 12.63 27.55
C PRO A 123 -22.67 11.48 26.99
N LEU A 124 -23.50 11.75 25.97
CA LEU A 124 -24.38 10.75 25.36
C LEU A 124 -23.62 9.69 24.55
N ILE A 125 -22.41 10.00 24.10
CA ILE A 125 -21.55 9.07 23.34
C ILE A 125 -21.31 7.79 24.12
N LYS A 126 -20.98 7.90 25.41
CA LYS A 126 -20.71 6.75 26.28
C LYS A 126 -21.92 5.81 26.40
N PHE A 127 -23.14 6.35 26.35
CA PHE A 127 -24.36 5.58 26.54
C PHE A 127 -24.82 4.89 25.27
N ASN A 128 -24.74 5.57 24.12
CA ASN A 128 -25.05 4.95 22.83
C ASN A 128 -24.10 5.45 21.74
N PRO A 129 -22.92 4.81 21.62
CA PRO A 129 -21.93 5.21 20.62
C PRO A 129 -22.47 5.13 19.19
N LYS A 130 -23.33 4.14 18.90
CA LYS A 130 -23.89 3.95 17.55
C LYS A 130 -24.78 5.10 17.10
N LYS A 131 -25.75 5.50 17.94
CA LYS A 131 -26.64 6.64 17.63
C LYS A 131 -25.86 7.95 17.56
N SER A 132 -24.94 8.15 18.50
CA SER A 132 -24.08 9.34 18.54
C SER A 132 -23.22 9.45 17.28
N LEU A 133 -22.57 8.35 16.87
CA LEU A 133 -21.79 8.30 15.63
C LEU A 133 -22.65 8.61 14.40
N THR A 134 -23.89 8.10 14.36
CA THR A 134 -24.83 8.39 13.26
C THR A 134 -25.16 9.89 13.18
N ILE A 135 -25.41 10.52 14.32
CA ILE A 135 -25.69 11.97 14.40
C ILE A 135 -24.47 12.78 13.93
N ILE A 136 -23.28 12.44 14.42
CA ILE A 136 -22.03 13.09 13.98
C ILE A 136 -21.79 12.87 12.49
N ALA A 137 -22.05 11.65 11.97
CA ALA A 137 -21.89 11.34 10.55
C ALA A 137 -22.82 12.17 9.67
N LEU A 138 -24.09 12.37 10.08
CA LEU A 138 -25.03 13.25 9.38
C LEU A 138 -24.57 14.70 9.40
N TYR A 139 -24.07 15.18 10.54
CA TYR A 139 -23.51 16.52 10.66
C TYR A 139 -22.34 16.76 9.71
N CYS A 140 -21.41 15.81 9.66
CA CYS A 140 -20.25 15.80 8.78
C CYS A 140 -20.58 15.85 7.27
N GLN A 141 -21.81 15.55 6.86
CA GLN A 141 -22.20 15.66 5.44
C GLN A 141 -22.13 17.11 4.94
N ASN A 142 -22.30 18.08 5.85
CA ASN A 142 -22.28 19.52 5.56
C ASN A 142 -21.02 20.23 6.08
N PHE A 143 -19.94 19.49 6.37
CA PHE A 143 -18.70 20.02 6.96
C PHE A 143 -18.20 21.32 6.31
N GLY A 144 -18.22 21.40 4.98
CA GLY A 144 -17.70 22.54 4.23
C GLY A 144 -18.57 23.80 4.29
N GLU A 145 -19.80 23.70 4.81
CA GLU A 145 -20.78 24.80 4.89
C GLU A 145 -20.94 25.34 6.32
N ILE A 146 -20.33 24.67 7.31
CA ILE A 146 -20.44 25.02 8.71
C ILE A 146 -19.28 25.96 9.09
N ASP A 147 -19.61 27.09 9.74
CA ASP A 147 -18.62 28.11 10.13
C ASP A 147 -17.57 27.56 11.12
N ASN A 148 -18.00 26.80 12.12
CA ASN A 148 -17.12 26.18 13.11
C ASN A 148 -17.50 24.70 13.35
N PRO A 149 -17.02 23.76 12.51
CA PRO A 149 -17.42 22.36 12.60
C PRO A 149 -16.68 21.57 13.69
N TRP A 150 -15.64 22.16 14.29
CA TRP A 150 -14.68 21.46 15.15
C TRP A 150 -15.26 20.92 16.45
N PRO A 151 -16.11 21.65 17.22
CA PRO A 151 -16.60 21.17 18.51
C PRO A 151 -17.31 19.81 18.41
N MET A 152 -18.13 19.62 17.37
CA MET A 152 -18.86 18.37 17.15
C MET A 152 -17.97 17.26 16.59
N ILE A 153 -17.03 17.60 15.70
CA ILE A 153 -16.22 16.62 14.98
C ILE A 153 -15.06 16.11 15.82
N ASP A 154 -14.50 16.97 16.67
CA ASP A 154 -13.41 16.58 17.55
C ASP A 154 -13.88 15.56 18.61
N LEU A 155 -15.19 15.42 18.84
CA LEU A 155 -15.77 14.30 19.62
C LEU A 155 -15.38 12.93 19.03
N LEU A 156 -15.20 12.82 17.70
CA LEU A 156 -14.71 11.59 17.07
C LEU A 156 -13.31 11.21 17.57
N ILE A 157 -12.47 12.20 17.87
CA ILE A 157 -11.10 11.98 18.34
C ILE A 157 -11.05 11.86 19.86
N GLN A 158 -11.78 12.73 20.58
CA GLN A 158 -11.82 12.78 22.04
C GLN A 158 -12.43 11.50 22.63
N GLU A 159 -13.54 11.02 22.03
CA GLU A 159 -14.28 9.85 22.51
C GLU A 159 -14.02 8.59 21.66
N GLY A 160 -12.90 8.55 20.93
CA GLY A 160 -12.56 7.46 20.00
C GLY A 160 -12.62 6.06 20.61
N SER A 161 -12.31 5.92 21.90
CA SER A 161 -12.37 4.65 22.64
C SER A 161 -13.79 4.08 22.73
N HIS A 162 -14.82 4.92 22.80
CA HIS A 162 -16.22 4.51 22.87
C HIS A 162 -16.75 4.02 21.52
N PHE A 163 -16.16 4.48 20.41
CA PHE A 163 -16.49 3.98 19.07
C PHE A 163 -15.73 2.71 18.71
N ASN A 164 -14.65 2.38 19.42
CA ASN A 164 -13.89 1.14 19.26
C ASN A 164 -14.57 -0.04 20.00
N ILE A 165 -15.83 -0.32 19.63
CA ILE A 165 -16.59 -1.47 20.14
C ILE A 165 -17.15 -2.29 18.96
N PRO A 166 -17.47 -3.58 19.20
CA PRO A 166 -18.13 -4.40 18.18
C PRO A 166 -19.37 -3.73 17.62
N ASN A 167 -19.60 -3.87 16.31
CA ASN A 167 -20.73 -3.28 15.56
C ASN A 167 -20.73 -1.74 15.38
N VAL A 168 -19.74 -1.01 15.91
CA VAL A 168 -19.61 0.46 15.70
C VAL A 168 -18.27 0.82 15.05
N ALA A 169 -17.21 0.08 15.40
CA ALA A 169 -15.85 0.34 14.95
C ALA A 169 -15.70 0.51 13.43
N GLN A 170 -16.35 -0.33 12.62
CA GLN A 170 -16.25 -0.27 11.16
C GLN A 170 -16.84 1.02 10.57
N ASP A 171 -18.02 1.43 11.06
CA ASP A 171 -18.67 2.67 10.65
C ASP A 171 -17.83 3.88 11.08
N TYR A 172 -17.24 3.81 12.27
CA TYR A 172 -16.35 4.84 12.79
C TYR A 172 -15.09 5.01 11.94
N ILE A 173 -14.39 3.91 11.63
CA ILE A 173 -13.22 3.92 10.74
C ILE A 173 -13.59 4.48 9.37
N SER A 174 -14.75 4.07 8.83
CA SER A 174 -15.25 4.54 7.55
C SER A 174 -15.52 6.04 7.55
N LEU A 175 -16.09 6.58 8.63
CA LEU A 175 -16.32 8.01 8.79
C LEU A 175 -15.01 8.80 8.84
N LEU A 176 -14.01 8.34 9.62
CA LEU A 176 -12.70 8.98 9.68
C LEU A 176 -12.01 9.00 8.30
N ALA A 177 -12.06 7.88 7.58
CA ALA A 177 -11.50 7.77 6.24
C ALA A 177 -12.25 8.68 5.24
N PHE A 178 -13.57 8.72 5.31
CA PHE A 178 -14.42 9.58 4.48
C PHE A 178 -14.08 11.06 4.67
N LEU A 179 -13.97 11.52 5.92
CA LEU A 179 -13.67 12.92 6.24
C LEU A 179 -12.30 13.32 5.69
N ASN A 180 -11.27 12.48 5.86
CA ASN A 180 -9.94 12.71 5.29
C ASN A 180 -9.94 12.74 3.76
N LYS A 181 -10.75 11.90 3.12
CA LYS A 181 -10.86 11.82 1.66
C LYS A 181 -11.60 13.02 1.08
N LYS A 182 -12.72 13.43 1.68
CA LYS A 182 -13.62 14.44 1.13
C LYS A 182 -13.21 15.88 1.47
N TYR A 183 -12.71 16.15 2.67
CA TYR A 183 -12.50 17.52 3.15
C TYR A 183 -11.03 17.84 3.41
N ILE A 184 -10.48 18.78 2.64
CA ILE A 184 -9.06 19.18 2.71
C ILE A 184 -8.71 19.77 4.08
N GLU A 185 -9.57 20.62 4.66
CA GLU A 185 -9.30 21.26 5.95
C GLU A 185 -9.30 20.25 7.10
N TYR A 186 -10.23 19.28 7.09
CA TYR A 186 -10.21 18.18 8.04
C TYR A 186 -8.92 17.36 7.95
N ARG A 187 -8.53 16.98 6.73
CA ARG A 187 -7.29 16.25 6.46
C ARG A 187 -6.06 16.96 7.02
N LYS A 188 -5.92 18.27 6.76
CA LYS A 188 -4.78 19.07 7.26
C LYS A 188 -4.75 19.11 8.79
N GLY A 189 -5.91 19.25 9.43
CA GLY A 189 -6.00 19.40 10.88
C GLY A 189 -6.01 18.09 11.68
N ARG A 190 -6.45 16.97 11.09
CA ARG A 190 -6.82 15.76 11.87
C ARG A 190 -6.30 14.43 11.32
N SER A 191 -5.68 14.37 10.14
CA SER A 191 -5.19 13.11 9.55
C SER A 191 -4.30 12.29 10.48
N GLN A 192 -3.35 12.94 11.18
CA GLN A 192 -2.49 12.28 12.18
C GLN A 192 -3.29 11.70 13.36
N HIS A 193 -4.31 12.42 13.85
CA HIS A 193 -5.16 11.94 14.93
C HIS A 193 -5.99 10.73 14.49
N CYS A 194 -6.59 10.78 13.29
CA CYS A 194 -7.32 9.65 12.72
C CYS A 194 -6.41 8.44 12.53
N TRP A 195 -5.19 8.65 12.03
CA TRP A 195 -4.19 7.60 11.87
C TRP A 195 -3.90 6.91 13.20
N ASN A 196 -3.58 7.68 14.24
CA ASN A 196 -3.24 7.15 15.56
C ASN A 196 -4.43 6.39 16.18
N GLN A 197 -5.65 6.90 16.02
CA GLN A 197 -6.86 6.21 16.47
C GLN A 197 -7.00 4.85 15.78
N ILE A 198 -6.93 4.79 14.45
CA ILE A 198 -7.09 3.53 13.70
C ILE A 198 -5.93 2.56 13.98
N ILE A 199 -4.69 3.04 14.11
CA ILE A 199 -3.54 2.21 14.50
C ILE A 199 -3.78 1.58 15.88
N SER A 200 -4.31 2.32 16.85
CA SER A 200 -4.61 1.78 18.18
C SER A 200 -5.63 0.64 18.15
N MET A 201 -6.52 0.63 17.14
CA MET A 201 -7.53 -0.42 16.94
C MET A 201 -6.96 -1.70 16.32
N LEU A 202 -5.69 -1.71 15.86
CA LEU A 202 -5.06 -2.92 15.33
C LEU A 202 -4.77 -3.97 16.42
N SER A 203 -4.97 -3.68 17.70
CA SER A 203 -4.83 -4.66 18.78
C SER A 203 -6.06 -5.56 18.96
N THR A 204 -7.11 -5.40 18.16
CA THR A 204 -8.32 -6.24 18.23
C THR A 204 -8.12 -7.58 17.53
N ASP A 205 -8.86 -8.61 17.96
CA ASP A 205 -8.88 -9.94 17.33
C ASP A 205 -9.98 -10.08 16.25
N ASP A 206 -10.87 -9.08 16.11
CA ASP A 206 -11.95 -9.13 15.12
C ASP A 206 -11.41 -8.86 13.70
N THR A 207 -11.44 -9.89 12.85
CA THR A 207 -10.89 -9.81 11.49
C THR A 207 -11.62 -8.78 10.61
N LYS A 208 -12.92 -8.54 10.82
CA LYS A 208 -13.65 -7.55 10.03
C LYS A 208 -13.27 -6.13 10.44
N ILE A 209 -13.09 -5.88 11.73
CA ILE A 209 -12.58 -4.59 12.23
C ILE A 209 -11.15 -4.36 11.73
N LEU A 210 -10.26 -5.37 11.84
CA LEU A 210 -8.90 -5.28 11.33
C LEU A 210 -8.86 -4.97 9.83
N ALA A 211 -9.70 -5.63 9.03
CA ALA A 211 -9.81 -5.35 7.59
C ALA A 211 -10.25 -3.89 7.33
N ALA A 212 -11.22 -3.38 8.09
CA ALA A 212 -11.64 -1.97 8.02
C ALA A 212 -10.51 -1.02 8.42
N CYS A 213 -9.76 -1.32 9.49
CA CYS A 213 -8.60 -0.54 9.93
C CYS A 213 -7.59 -0.39 8.79
N TYR A 214 -7.18 -1.49 8.16
CA TYR A 214 -6.24 -1.45 7.04
C TYR A 214 -6.78 -0.66 5.83
N GLY A 215 -8.07 -0.78 5.51
CA GLY A 215 -8.70 0.01 4.45
C GLY A 215 -8.74 1.51 4.77
N GLY A 216 -9.04 1.86 6.03
CA GLY A 216 -9.00 3.23 6.53
C GLY A 216 -7.60 3.83 6.49
N LEU A 217 -6.59 3.08 6.97
CA LEU A 217 -5.19 3.48 6.92
C LEU A 217 -4.69 3.66 5.48
N CYS A 218 -5.09 2.78 4.54
CA CYS A 218 -4.77 2.97 3.13
C CYS A 218 -5.29 4.31 2.62
N THR A 219 -6.55 4.62 2.90
CA THR A 219 -7.19 5.88 2.48
C THR A 219 -6.51 7.11 3.07
N ILE A 220 -6.10 7.04 4.33
CA ILE A 220 -5.44 8.16 5.02
C ILE A 220 -3.97 8.30 4.60
N SER A 221 -3.29 7.20 4.24
CA SER A 221 -1.87 7.19 3.87
C SER A 221 -1.54 8.08 2.67
N GLU A 222 -2.47 8.24 1.73
CA GLU A 222 -2.34 9.15 0.59
C GLU A 222 -2.08 10.61 1.02
N PHE A 223 -2.54 10.96 2.21
CA PHE A 223 -2.53 12.31 2.74
C PHE A 223 -1.62 12.48 3.96
N TYR A 224 -1.26 11.37 4.60
CA TYR A 224 -0.35 11.31 5.74
C TYR A 224 0.71 10.21 5.53
N PRO A 225 1.66 10.40 4.59
CA PRO A 225 2.58 9.36 4.16
C PRO A 225 3.66 8.99 5.19
N GLY A 226 3.76 9.73 6.31
CA GLY A 226 4.74 9.52 7.38
C GLY A 226 4.18 8.84 8.64
N GLY A 227 2.97 8.30 8.58
CA GLY A 227 2.36 7.62 9.72
C GLY A 227 3.14 6.36 10.13
N ALA A 228 3.51 6.27 11.40
CA ALA A 228 4.17 5.09 11.95
C ALA A 228 3.22 3.88 11.93
N ILE A 229 3.77 2.71 11.61
CA ILE A 229 3.03 1.44 11.53
C ILE A 229 3.61 0.47 12.55
N GLN A 230 2.73 -0.28 13.22
CA GLN A 230 3.13 -1.34 14.13
C GLN A 230 3.51 -2.60 13.34
N ILE A 231 4.77 -2.69 12.89
CA ILE A 231 5.25 -3.79 12.02
C ILE A 231 5.05 -5.17 12.64
N ASP A 232 5.13 -5.29 13.97
CA ASP A 232 4.87 -6.56 14.64
C ASP A 232 3.43 -7.06 14.46
N SER A 233 2.46 -6.17 14.67
CA SER A 233 1.03 -6.43 14.45
C SER A 233 0.77 -6.74 12.98
N VAL A 234 1.33 -5.95 12.06
CA VAL A 234 1.24 -6.17 10.60
C VAL A 234 1.77 -7.55 10.21
N SER A 235 2.94 -7.93 10.71
CA SER A 235 3.56 -9.22 10.43
C SER A 235 2.75 -10.40 10.98
N GLN A 236 2.09 -10.21 12.12
CA GLN A 236 1.18 -11.20 12.69
C GLN A 236 -0.09 -11.31 11.85
N HIS A 237 -0.73 -10.19 11.49
CA HIS A 237 -1.95 -10.17 10.70
C HIS A 237 -1.76 -10.68 9.28
N LEU A 238 -0.56 -10.52 8.68
CA LEU A 238 -0.21 -11.12 7.39
C LEU A 238 -0.34 -12.65 7.36
N LYS A 239 -0.21 -13.31 8.51
CA LYS A 239 -0.36 -14.77 8.62
C LYS A 239 -1.82 -15.23 8.56
N ASN A 240 -2.77 -14.31 8.73
CA ASN A 240 -4.18 -14.59 8.58
C ASN A 240 -4.61 -14.35 7.13
N THR A 241 -5.00 -15.42 6.44
CA THR A 241 -5.42 -15.41 5.03
C THR A 241 -6.58 -14.44 4.75
N GLU A 242 -7.51 -14.26 5.69
CA GLU A 242 -8.65 -13.34 5.52
C GLU A 242 -8.20 -11.87 5.48
N LEU A 243 -7.16 -11.53 6.25
CA LEU A 243 -6.63 -10.17 6.35
C LEU A 243 -5.57 -9.87 5.30
N GLN A 244 -4.92 -10.91 4.79
CA GLN A 244 -3.71 -10.83 3.98
C GLN A 244 -3.82 -9.81 2.84
N ASN A 245 -4.94 -9.79 2.08
CA ASN A 245 -5.14 -8.83 1.01
C ASN A 245 -5.16 -7.37 1.50
N SER A 246 -5.84 -7.11 2.62
CA SER A 246 -5.92 -5.78 3.23
C SER A 246 -4.57 -5.34 3.78
N VAL A 247 -3.82 -6.25 4.42
CA VAL A 247 -2.48 -5.92 4.95
C VAL A 247 -1.47 -5.67 3.83
N LEU A 248 -1.50 -6.48 2.76
CA LEU A 248 -0.62 -6.27 1.60
C LEU A 248 -0.95 -4.96 0.89
N ALA A 249 -2.24 -4.58 0.76
CA ALA A 249 -2.63 -3.28 0.23
C ALA A 249 -2.04 -2.13 1.05
N MET A 250 -2.09 -2.24 2.39
CA MET A 250 -1.51 -1.25 3.29
C MET A 250 0.01 -1.14 3.12
N LEU A 251 0.74 -2.25 3.08
CA LEU A 251 2.19 -2.26 2.88
C LEU A 251 2.60 -1.68 1.51
N ASN A 252 1.75 -1.85 0.50
CA ASN A 252 2.01 -1.28 -0.82
C ASN A 252 1.96 0.26 -0.82
N VAL A 253 1.11 0.88 -0.01
CA VAL A 253 1.00 2.35 0.10
C VAL A 253 1.83 2.95 1.23
N ALA A 254 2.14 2.17 2.27
CA ALA A 254 2.92 2.60 3.42
C ALA A 254 4.35 3.06 3.06
N THR A 255 4.82 4.11 3.73
CA THR A 255 6.25 4.44 3.77
C THR A 255 6.84 3.83 5.04
N LEU A 256 7.76 2.88 4.87
CA LEU A 256 8.47 2.28 6.01
C LEU A 256 9.82 2.96 6.19
N ASN A 257 10.20 3.20 7.45
CA ASN A 257 11.56 3.58 7.77
C ASN A 257 12.51 2.38 7.55
N GLU A 258 13.80 2.63 7.65
CA GLU A 258 14.82 1.63 7.36
C GLU A 258 14.75 0.39 8.28
N ASN A 259 14.45 0.59 9.57
CA ASN A 259 14.36 -0.49 10.56
C ASN A 259 13.13 -1.38 10.30
N ASP A 260 11.99 -0.74 9.99
CA ASP A 260 10.74 -1.43 9.69
C ASP A 260 10.83 -2.21 8.37
N ALA A 261 11.43 -1.60 7.36
CA ALA A 261 11.64 -2.22 6.05
C ALA A 261 12.59 -3.42 6.09
N SER A 262 13.58 -3.41 6.99
CA SER A 262 14.55 -4.48 7.20
C SER A 262 14.13 -5.49 8.28
N SER A 263 12.88 -5.42 8.77
CA SER A 263 12.35 -6.37 9.73
C SER A 263 12.39 -7.81 9.19
N LYS A 264 13.23 -8.65 9.81
CA LYS A 264 13.35 -10.08 9.48
C LYS A 264 12.02 -10.81 9.54
N LYS A 265 11.19 -10.48 10.55
CA LYS A 265 9.86 -11.10 10.77
C LYS A 265 8.88 -10.75 9.64
N LEU A 266 8.89 -9.49 9.19
CA LEU A 266 8.07 -9.06 8.06
C LEU A 266 8.54 -9.73 6.77
N ILE A 267 9.85 -9.64 6.48
CA ILE A 267 10.45 -10.20 5.26
C ILE A 267 10.21 -11.71 5.19
N SER A 268 10.48 -12.48 6.26
CA SER A 268 10.26 -13.93 6.25
C SER A 268 8.79 -14.30 5.99
N THR A 269 7.86 -13.51 6.54
CA THR A 269 6.42 -13.72 6.33
C THR A 269 6.04 -13.42 4.88
N LEU A 270 6.52 -12.31 4.31
CA LEU A 270 6.30 -11.94 2.91
C LEU A 270 6.92 -12.97 1.95
N MET A 271 8.11 -13.51 2.25
CA MET A 271 8.76 -14.53 1.43
C MET A 271 7.92 -15.80 1.33
N SER A 272 7.36 -16.26 2.44
CA SER A 272 6.43 -17.41 2.47
C SER A 272 5.18 -17.14 1.62
N ILE A 273 4.61 -15.95 1.75
CA ILE A 273 3.41 -15.54 0.99
C ILE A 273 3.72 -15.40 -0.50
N ALA A 274 4.90 -14.88 -0.85
CA ALA A 274 5.31 -14.61 -2.23
C ALA A 274 5.38 -15.87 -3.09
N GLU A 275 5.52 -17.07 -2.50
CA GLU A 275 5.44 -18.34 -3.22
C GLU A 275 4.09 -18.55 -3.92
N THR A 276 3.03 -17.90 -3.45
CA THR A 276 1.67 -18.05 -4.00
C THR A 276 1.00 -16.72 -4.38
N ASN A 277 1.52 -15.59 -3.92
CA ASN A 277 0.88 -14.28 -4.10
C ASN A 277 1.85 -13.22 -4.63
N VAL A 278 1.64 -12.81 -5.88
CA VAL A 278 2.45 -11.80 -6.59
C VAL A 278 2.51 -10.45 -5.86
N LYS A 279 1.47 -10.06 -5.09
CA LYS A 279 1.49 -8.79 -4.35
C LYS A 279 2.58 -8.77 -3.28
N ALA A 280 2.84 -9.90 -2.63
CA ALA A 280 3.93 -10.00 -1.66
C ALA A 280 5.30 -9.89 -2.34
N THR A 281 5.48 -10.46 -3.52
CA THR A 281 6.72 -10.26 -4.30
C THR A 281 6.91 -8.80 -4.68
N LEU A 282 5.86 -8.09 -5.09
CA LEU A 282 5.93 -6.66 -5.39
C LEU A 282 6.32 -5.82 -4.17
N ILE A 283 5.79 -6.16 -2.99
CA ILE A 283 6.19 -5.51 -1.73
C ILE A 283 7.66 -5.82 -1.43
N LEU A 284 8.11 -7.07 -1.57
CA LEU A 284 9.52 -7.43 -1.41
C LEU A 284 10.43 -6.65 -2.39
N MET A 285 10.00 -6.43 -3.63
CA MET A 285 10.72 -5.59 -4.58
C MET A 285 10.76 -4.12 -4.12
N LYS A 286 9.65 -3.59 -3.61
CA LYS A 286 9.60 -2.24 -3.03
C LYS A 286 10.56 -2.10 -1.85
N LEU A 287 10.54 -3.05 -0.92
CA LEU A 287 11.46 -3.08 0.23
C LEU A 287 12.91 -3.24 -0.24
N GLY A 288 13.17 -4.11 -1.22
CA GLY A 288 14.49 -4.37 -1.78
C GLY A 288 15.13 -3.15 -2.48
N CYS A 289 14.41 -2.04 -2.68
CA CYS A 289 15.02 -0.77 -3.07
C CYS A 289 15.83 -0.12 -1.93
N ILE A 290 15.58 -0.49 -0.67
CA ILE A 290 16.33 -0.05 0.52
C ILE A 290 17.44 -1.07 0.80
N PHE A 291 18.67 -0.61 1.04
CA PHE A 291 19.84 -1.48 1.13
C PHE A 291 19.77 -2.49 2.30
N SER A 292 19.45 -2.04 3.51
CA SER A 292 19.34 -2.92 4.68
C SER A 292 18.25 -3.99 4.53
N ALA A 293 17.12 -3.65 3.90
CA ALA A 293 16.08 -4.60 3.53
C ALA A 293 16.55 -5.56 2.45
N ALA A 294 17.30 -5.08 1.43
CA ALA A 294 17.87 -5.91 0.38
C ALA A 294 18.85 -6.95 0.94
N GLN A 295 19.74 -6.55 1.84
CA GLN A 295 20.63 -7.46 2.58
C GLN A 295 19.83 -8.51 3.35
N THR A 296 18.79 -8.06 4.07
CA THR A 296 17.94 -8.97 4.84
C THR A 296 17.20 -9.97 3.94
N ILE A 297 16.64 -9.53 2.81
CA ILE A 297 16.00 -10.41 1.82
C ILE A 297 17.00 -11.42 1.27
N PHE A 298 18.20 -10.96 0.88
CA PHE A 298 19.22 -11.84 0.30
C PHE A 298 19.70 -12.91 1.29
N SER A 299 19.82 -12.55 2.58
CA SER A 299 20.20 -13.47 3.65
C SER A 299 19.18 -14.59 3.93
N MET A 300 17.96 -14.50 3.39
CA MET A 300 16.97 -15.58 3.50
C MET A 300 17.46 -16.76 2.66
N THR A 301 17.38 -17.98 3.20
CA THR A 301 17.98 -19.14 2.53
C THR A 301 17.12 -19.69 1.39
N GLY A 302 17.76 -20.01 0.26
CA GLY A 302 17.20 -20.82 -0.82
C GLY A 302 16.10 -20.17 -1.67
N TRP A 303 15.70 -18.91 -1.42
CA TRP A 303 14.56 -18.32 -2.14
C TRP A 303 14.85 -18.03 -3.61
N ILE A 304 16.11 -17.77 -3.99
CA ILE A 304 16.45 -17.46 -5.39
C ILE A 304 16.18 -18.65 -6.31
N ASN A 305 16.17 -19.87 -5.78
CA ASN A 305 15.85 -21.09 -6.51
C ASN A 305 14.37 -21.51 -6.40
N LYS A 306 13.53 -20.69 -5.73
CA LYS A 306 12.08 -20.89 -5.62
C LYS A 306 11.33 -20.07 -6.67
N LYS A 307 10.05 -20.39 -6.88
CA LYS A 307 9.13 -19.59 -7.70
C LYS A 307 8.34 -18.64 -6.79
N LEU A 308 8.45 -17.31 -7.01
CA LEU A 308 7.84 -16.30 -6.14
C LEU A 308 6.87 -15.33 -6.87
N PRO A 309 5.66 -15.75 -7.30
CA PRO A 309 5.16 -17.11 -7.40
C PRO A 309 5.59 -17.78 -8.71
N THR A 310 6.24 -17.03 -9.60
CA THR A 310 6.83 -17.53 -10.85
C THR A 310 8.34 -17.31 -10.86
N THR A 311 9.07 -18.06 -11.69
CA THR A 311 10.52 -17.83 -11.90
C THR A 311 10.80 -16.42 -12.44
N THR A 312 9.86 -15.84 -13.20
CA THR A 312 9.99 -14.45 -13.69
C THR A 312 9.96 -13.45 -12.54
N ASP A 313 9.10 -13.67 -11.56
CA ASP A 313 8.96 -12.78 -10.41
C ASP A 313 10.13 -12.93 -9.44
N THR A 314 10.66 -14.16 -9.25
CA THR A 314 11.94 -14.40 -8.56
C THR A 314 13.08 -13.66 -9.25
N LEU A 315 13.18 -13.74 -10.58
CA LEU A 315 14.18 -13.00 -11.37
C LEU A 315 14.05 -11.49 -11.19
N ARG A 316 12.83 -10.94 -11.23
CA ARG A 316 12.59 -9.50 -11.01
C ARG A 316 13.07 -9.07 -9.61
N LEU A 317 12.74 -9.83 -8.57
CA LEU A 317 13.21 -9.54 -7.21
C LEU A 317 14.74 -9.60 -7.14
N PHE A 318 15.35 -10.65 -7.68
CA PHE A 318 16.81 -10.76 -7.75
C PHE A 318 17.46 -9.56 -8.46
N LEU A 319 16.90 -9.13 -9.60
CA LEU A 319 17.40 -7.98 -10.35
C LEU A 319 17.28 -6.67 -9.56
N VAL A 320 16.26 -6.51 -8.70
CA VAL A 320 16.16 -5.37 -7.78
C VAL A 320 17.34 -5.39 -6.80
N LEU A 321 17.62 -6.53 -6.18
CA LEU A 321 18.72 -6.66 -5.21
C LEU A 321 20.09 -6.43 -5.88
N LEU A 322 20.29 -6.94 -7.09
CA LEU A 322 21.54 -6.79 -7.87
C LEU A 322 21.88 -5.31 -8.20
N ARG A 323 20.91 -4.39 -8.10
CA ARG A 323 21.16 -2.96 -8.28
C ARG A 323 22.11 -2.42 -7.22
N HIS A 324 22.07 -2.95 -6.01
CA HIS A 324 22.96 -2.60 -4.91
C HIS A 324 24.36 -3.16 -5.19
N LYS A 325 25.32 -2.29 -5.46
CA LYS A 325 26.69 -2.68 -5.81
C LYS A 325 27.36 -3.45 -4.68
N ASP A 326 27.10 -3.04 -3.45
CA ASP A 326 27.72 -3.59 -2.24
C ASP A 326 27.23 -5.02 -1.92
N LEU A 327 26.13 -5.46 -2.54
CA LEU A 327 25.61 -6.82 -2.38
C LEU A 327 26.16 -7.81 -3.42
N ARG A 328 26.85 -7.32 -4.46
CA ARG A 328 27.20 -8.15 -5.63
C ARG A 328 28.27 -9.19 -5.36
N GLU A 329 29.16 -8.92 -4.41
CA GLU A 329 30.17 -9.87 -3.96
C GLU A 329 29.50 -11.04 -3.25
N GLU A 330 28.63 -10.75 -2.27
CA GLU A 330 27.84 -11.76 -1.56
C GLU A 330 26.95 -12.59 -2.51
N ILE A 331 26.36 -11.94 -3.53
CA ILE A 331 25.60 -12.62 -4.59
C ILE A 331 26.50 -13.59 -5.38
N ALA A 332 27.70 -13.17 -5.75
CA ALA A 332 28.62 -13.99 -6.54
C ALA A 332 29.12 -15.23 -5.78
N GLU A 333 29.26 -15.10 -4.46
CA GLU A 333 29.74 -16.14 -3.55
C GLU A 333 28.63 -17.11 -3.11
N SER A 334 27.36 -16.77 -3.36
CA SER A 334 26.23 -17.62 -2.97
C SER A 334 26.27 -18.99 -3.65
N PRO A 335 26.10 -20.09 -2.88
CA PRO A 335 26.08 -21.44 -3.43
C PRO A 335 24.92 -21.67 -4.41
N ASP A 336 23.84 -20.90 -4.24
CA ASP A 336 22.63 -21.00 -5.05
C ASP A 336 22.74 -20.23 -6.39
N PHE A 337 23.73 -19.34 -6.54
CA PHE A 337 23.81 -18.40 -7.66
C PHE A 337 23.92 -19.08 -9.03
N VAL A 338 24.78 -20.09 -9.15
CA VAL A 338 25.00 -20.79 -10.42
C VAL A 338 23.78 -21.64 -10.80
N GLU A 339 23.11 -22.25 -9.84
CA GLU A 339 21.88 -23.00 -10.10
C GLU A 339 20.75 -22.06 -10.53
N PHE A 340 20.63 -20.90 -9.89
CA PHE A 340 19.68 -19.88 -10.29
C PHE A 340 19.91 -19.39 -11.73
N LEU A 341 21.16 -19.17 -12.13
CA LEU A 341 21.50 -18.83 -13.52
C LEU A 341 21.08 -19.91 -14.52
N LYS A 342 21.23 -21.19 -14.16
CA LYS A 342 20.73 -22.32 -14.97
C LYS A 342 19.20 -22.31 -15.09
N GLN A 343 18.50 -21.98 -14.00
CA GLN A 343 17.04 -21.83 -14.04
C GLN A 343 16.60 -20.70 -14.97
N ILE A 344 17.34 -19.58 -15.01
CA ILE A 344 17.02 -18.46 -15.91
C ILE A 344 17.13 -18.87 -17.38
N ILE A 345 18.24 -19.50 -17.78
CA ILE A 345 18.48 -19.83 -19.19
C ILE A 345 17.58 -20.97 -19.71
N THR A 346 16.95 -21.72 -18.82
CA THR A 346 15.96 -22.76 -19.17
C THR A 346 14.53 -22.23 -19.21
N MET A 347 14.31 -20.95 -18.89
CA MET A 347 13.01 -20.32 -19.07
C MET A 347 12.66 -20.23 -20.56
N ASP A 348 11.47 -20.71 -20.91
CA ASP A 348 10.91 -20.61 -22.27
C ASP A 348 10.44 -19.19 -22.58
N ARG A 349 11.38 -18.25 -22.65
CA ARG A 349 11.15 -16.84 -22.97
C ARG A 349 12.34 -16.24 -23.74
N PRO A 350 12.08 -15.38 -24.74
CA PRO A 350 13.14 -14.67 -25.43
C PRO A 350 13.87 -13.71 -24.46
N GLY A 351 15.16 -13.48 -24.72
CA GLY A 351 15.97 -12.53 -23.95
C GLY A 351 16.58 -13.04 -22.63
N VAL A 352 16.32 -14.29 -22.24
CA VAL A 352 16.86 -14.86 -20.97
C VAL A 352 18.39 -15.02 -21.00
N VAL A 353 18.97 -15.33 -22.17
CA VAL A 353 20.42 -15.44 -22.37
C VAL A 353 21.10 -14.06 -22.21
N PRO A 354 20.63 -12.98 -22.88
CA PRO A 354 21.10 -11.62 -22.60
C PRO A 354 21.01 -11.18 -21.14
N ILE A 355 19.93 -11.55 -20.44
CA ILE A 355 19.76 -11.25 -19.01
C ILE A 355 20.82 -11.97 -18.17
N ALA A 356 21.01 -13.28 -18.36
CA ALA A 356 22.02 -14.06 -17.64
C ALA A 356 23.44 -13.53 -17.91
N CYS A 357 23.75 -13.15 -19.15
CA CYS A 357 25.01 -12.48 -19.51
C CYS A 357 25.20 -11.19 -18.71
N THR A 358 24.16 -10.36 -18.64
CA THR A 358 24.20 -9.08 -17.91
C THR A 358 24.38 -9.28 -16.41
N ILE A 359 23.74 -10.29 -15.82
CA ILE A 359 23.90 -10.61 -14.40
C ILE A 359 25.35 -10.98 -14.10
N ILE A 360 25.92 -11.93 -14.84
CA ILE A 360 27.31 -12.39 -14.63
C ILE A 360 28.31 -11.25 -14.80
N ARG A 361 28.09 -10.37 -15.79
CA ARG A 361 28.97 -9.21 -16.03
C ARG A 361 28.88 -8.11 -14.97
N ARG A 362 27.85 -8.12 -14.13
CA ARG A 362 27.66 -7.11 -13.06
C ARG A 362 28.29 -7.52 -11.74
N VAL A 363 28.50 -8.81 -11.51
CA VAL A 363 29.12 -9.33 -10.29
C VAL A 363 30.65 -9.46 -10.46
N PRO A 364 31.42 -9.45 -9.36
CA PRO A 364 32.85 -9.74 -9.42
C PRO A 364 33.10 -11.15 -9.97
N LEU A 365 33.74 -11.24 -11.14
CA LEU A 365 34.04 -12.52 -11.77
C LEU A 365 35.39 -13.06 -11.29
N SER A 366 35.36 -14.02 -10.38
CA SER A 366 36.54 -14.77 -9.93
C SER A 366 36.82 -15.99 -10.81
N LYS A 367 38.05 -16.53 -10.72
CA LYS A 367 38.42 -17.79 -11.39
C LYS A 367 37.56 -18.96 -10.89
N ASP A 368 37.21 -18.96 -9.60
CA ASP A 368 36.39 -20.01 -8.99
C ASP A 368 34.96 -19.95 -9.50
N LEU A 369 34.35 -18.76 -9.57
CA LEU A 369 33.02 -18.58 -10.16
C LEU A 369 33.00 -19.01 -11.63
N ALA A 370 33.97 -18.57 -12.43
CA ALA A 370 34.09 -18.98 -13.84
C ALA A 370 34.25 -20.49 -14.00
N THR A 371 35.04 -21.13 -13.14
CA THR A 371 35.22 -22.58 -13.13
C THR A 371 33.93 -23.30 -12.71
N ASN A 372 33.19 -22.75 -11.75
CA ASN A 372 31.91 -23.30 -11.30
C ASN A 372 30.84 -23.21 -12.41
N LEU A 373 30.76 -22.08 -13.13
CA LEU A 373 29.89 -21.93 -14.31
C LEU A 373 30.17 -22.99 -15.39
N SER A 374 31.44 -23.37 -15.59
CA SER A 374 31.82 -24.44 -16.53
C SER A 374 31.46 -25.83 -15.97
N LYS A 375 31.84 -26.12 -14.72
CA LYS A 375 31.62 -27.43 -14.08
C LYS A 375 30.15 -27.77 -13.90
N SER A 376 29.30 -26.78 -13.60
CA SER A 376 27.85 -26.94 -13.43
C SER A 376 27.10 -27.23 -14.73
N GLY A 377 27.77 -27.09 -15.88
CA GLY A 377 27.17 -27.20 -17.21
C GLY A 377 26.44 -25.93 -17.66
N PHE A 378 26.43 -24.86 -16.85
CA PHE A 378 25.79 -23.59 -17.23
C PHE A 378 26.37 -23.04 -18.54
N LEU A 379 27.70 -22.96 -18.69
CA LEU A 379 28.30 -22.40 -19.91
C LEU A 379 27.95 -23.18 -21.17
N LYS A 380 27.86 -24.51 -21.06
CA LYS A 380 27.43 -25.35 -22.18
C LYS A 380 26.00 -24.98 -22.60
N GLN A 381 25.07 -24.98 -21.64
CA GLN A 381 23.67 -24.62 -21.91
C GLN A 381 23.54 -23.19 -22.46
N PHE A 382 24.31 -22.24 -21.92
CA PHE A 382 24.32 -20.86 -22.36
C PHE A 382 24.79 -20.70 -23.82
N TYR A 383 25.87 -21.38 -24.21
CA TYR A 383 26.37 -21.29 -25.58
C TYR A 383 25.51 -22.06 -26.58
N ASP A 384 24.87 -23.14 -26.16
CA ASP A 384 24.00 -23.99 -27.00
C ASP A 384 22.55 -23.49 -27.05
N ALA A 385 22.19 -22.47 -26.27
CA ALA A 385 20.86 -21.87 -26.32
C ALA A 385 20.52 -21.37 -27.74
N PRO A 386 19.28 -21.61 -28.23
CA PRO A 386 18.88 -21.21 -29.57
C PRO A 386 18.94 -19.68 -29.74
N GLU A 387 19.19 -19.23 -30.96
CA GLU A 387 19.34 -17.81 -31.32
C GLU A 387 18.07 -17.24 -31.97
N ASP A 388 16.95 -17.97 -31.87
CA ASP A 388 15.74 -17.70 -32.61
C ASP A 388 14.96 -16.52 -31.98
N GLY A 389 14.57 -15.56 -32.82
CA GLY A 389 13.57 -14.54 -32.48
C GLY A 389 14.04 -13.39 -31.58
N ASP A 390 15.34 -13.08 -31.52
CA ASP A 390 15.87 -12.00 -30.65
C ASP A 390 16.80 -10.97 -31.31
N ASP A 391 16.68 -10.79 -32.64
CA ASP A 391 17.46 -9.81 -33.43
C ASP A 391 18.99 -9.90 -33.18
N GLY A 392 19.50 -11.10 -32.92
CA GLY A 392 20.93 -11.35 -32.72
C GLY A 392 21.46 -11.01 -31.31
N LEU A 393 20.60 -10.63 -30.36
CA LEU A 393 20.98 -10.31 -28.98
C LEU A 393 21.64 -11.50 -28.28
N THR A 394 21.14 -12.73 -28.51
CA THR A 394 21.71 -13.95 -27.94
C THR A 394 23.10 -14.20 -28.50
N LYS A 395 23.27 -14.09 -29.83
CA LYS A 395 24.59 -14.22 -30.49
C LYS A 395 25.58 -13.20 -29.92
N HIS A 396 25.18 -11.93 -29.79
CA HIS A 396 26.00 -10.89 -29.19
C HIS A 396 26.36 -11.19 -27.72
N SER A 397 25.38 -11.67 -26.94
CA SER A 397 25.56 -12.00 -25.52
C SER A 397 26.51 -13.18 -25.31
N LYS A 398 26.53 -14.16 -26.22
CA LYS A 398 27.50 -15.27 -26.25
C LYS A 398 28.93 -14.77 -26.45
N LEU A 399 29.14 -13.89 -27.42
CA LEU A 399 30.44 -13.25 -27.65
C LEU A 399 30.88 -12.43 -26.43
N LEU A 400 29.97 -11.66 -25.86
CA LEU A 400 30.25 -10.76 -24.75
C LEU A 400 30.57 -11.49 -23.43
N LEU A 401 29.87 -12.59 -23.15
CA LEU A 401 30.19 -13.43 -22.00
C LEU A 401 31.54 -14.14 -22.20
N THR A 402 31.79 -14.67 -23.40
CA THR A 402 33.08 -15.29 -23.76
C THR A 402 34.22 -14.29 -23.53
N ASP A 403 34.04 -13.06 -24.01
CA ASP A 403 34.99 -11.96 -23.84
C ASP A 403 35.28 -11.62 -22.37
N THR A 404 34.25 -11.74 -21.52
CA THR A 404 34.34 -11.44 -20.09
C THR A 404 35.08 -12.56 -19.36
N ILE A 405 34.66 -13.82 -19.55
CA ILE A 405 35.24 -14.97 -18.85
C ILE A 405 36.67 -15.22 -19.32
N CYS A 406 36.96 -15.01 -20.61
CA CYS A 406 38.29 -15.30 -21.14
C CYS A 406 39.33 -14.39 -20.53
N ARG A 407 38.99 -13.21 -20.01
CA ARG A 407 39.95 -12.36 -19.28
C ARG A 407 40.43 -13.00 -17.98
N VAL A 408 39.62 -13.85 -17.36
CA VAL A 408 39.87 -14.45 -16.04
C VAL A 408 40.51 -15.83 -16.14
N CYS A 409 39.90 -16.77 -16.89
CA CYS A 409 40.43 -18.13 -16.99
C CYS A 409 40.00 -18.87 -18.26
N TYR A 410 40.68 -20.00 -18.51
CA TYR A 410 40.30 -20.96 -19.54
C TYR A 410 39.14 -21.83 -19.05
N VAL A 411 38.14 -22.04 -19.90
CA VAL A 411 37.08 -23.03 -19.73
C VAL A 411 37.00 -23.91 -20.98
N ARG A 412 36.59 -25.18 -20.81
CA ARG A 412 36.59 -26.17 -21.92
C ARG A 412 35.62 -25.80 -23.04
N GLU A 413 34.54 -25.09 -22.71
CA GLU A 413 33.49 -24.68 -23.64
C GLU A 413 33.99 -23.69 -24.70
N TYR A 414 35.15 -23.05 -24.49
CA TYR A 414 35.74 -22.18 -25.51
C TYR A 414 36.04 -22.90 -26.82
N LEU A 415 36.30 -24.21 -26.83
CA LEU A 415 36.55 -24.93 -28.08
C LEU A 415 35.31 -24.93 -28.98
N SER A 416 34.14 -25.20 -28.41
CA SER A 416 32.86 -25.08 -29.13
C SER A 416 32.60 -23.64 -29.56
N MET A 417 32.94 -22.66 -28.71
CA MET A 417 32.79 -21.26 -29.07
C MET A 417 33.77 -20.81 -30.17
N CYS A 418 34.96 -21.41 -30.27
CA CYS A 418 35.89 -21.14 -31.37
C CYS A 418 35.27 -21.50 -32.73
N ASP A 419 34.55 -22.63 -32.80
CA ASP A 419 33.84 -23.06 -34.01
C ASP A 419 32.81 -21.99 -34.42
N LYS A 420 31.93 -21.59 -33.49
CA LYS A 420 30.90 -20.56 -33.71
C LYS A 420 31.50 -19.20 -34.08
N ILE A 421 32.61 -18.81 -33.44
CA ILE A 421 33.31 -17.55 -33.73
C ILE A 421 33.91 -17.58 -35.15
N ALA A 422 34.55 -18.68 -35.53
CA ALA A 422 35.14 -18.80 -36.86
C ALA A 422 34.07 -18.74 -37.94
N GLU A 423 32.94 -19.42 -37.75
CA GLU A 423 31.77 -19.36 -38.63
C GLU A 423 31.29 -17.92 -38.81
N ILE A 424 31.02 -17.18 -37.71
CA ILE A 424 30.57 -15.78 -37.76
C ILE A 424 31.56 -14.90 -38.56
N ILE A 425 32.87 -15.10 -38.36
CA ILE A 425 33.90 -14.31 -39.05
C ILE A 425 33.97 -14.65 -40.54
N ILE A 426 33.95 -15.94 -40.88
CA ILE A 426 34.12 -16.43 -42.25
C ILE A 426 32.89 -16.09 -43.10
N GLU A 427 31.70 -16.23 -42.54
CA GLU A 427 30.44 -15.83 -43.20
C GLU A 427 30.29 -14.32 -43.35
N ASN A 428 31.15 -13.54 -42.67
CA ASN A 428 31.13 -12.07 -42.70
C ASN A 428 29.75 -11.51 -42.32
N GLY A 429 29.09 -12.18 -41.37
CA GLY A 429 27.75 -11.87 -40.89
C GLY A 429 27.73 -10.72 -39.87
N GLU A 430 26.57 -10.53 -39.26
CA GLU A 430 26.40 -9.59 -38.15
C GLU A 430 27.31 -9.99 -36.97
N PHE A 431 27.93 -9.00 -36.33
CA PHE A 431 28.91 -9.16 -35.25
C PHE A 431 30.32 -9.69 -35.63
N THR A 432 30.67 -9.76 -36.92
CA THR A 432 32.02 -10.16 -37.38
C THR A 432 33.15 -9.43 -36.65
N ASP A 433 33.05 -8.10 -36.50
CA ASP A 433 34.06 -7.30 -35.81
C ASP A 433 34.24 -7.72 -34.34
N SER A 434 33.12 -7.95 -33.63
CA SER A 434 33.12 -8.41 -32.24
C SER A 434 33.69 -9.83 -32.13
N ALA A 435 33.27 -10.74 -33.01
CA ALA A 435 33.77 -12.11 -33.03
C ALA A 435 35.28 -12.17 -33.29
N ALA A 436 35.79 -11.37 -34.24
CA ALA A 436 37.22 -11.27 -34.52
C ALA A 436 38.00 -10.76 -33.29
N LEU A 437 37.49 -9.77 -32.55
CA LEU A 437 38.13 -9.29 -31.32
C LEU A 437 38.16 -10.35 -30.22
N VAL A 438 37.08 -11.12 -30.05
CA VAL A 438 37.04 -12.24 -29.10
C VAL A 438 38.02 -13.34 -29.52
N ALA A 439 38.14 -13.64 -30.81
CA ALA A 439 39.11 -14.60 -31.34
C ALA A 439 40.55 -14.22 -30.96
N VAL A 440 40.93 -12.95 -31.16
CA VAL A 440 42.26 -12.44 -30.75
C VAL A 440 42.53 -12.70 -29.26
N ARG A 441 41.53 -12.47 -28.39
CA ARG A 441 41.70 -12.66 -26.94
C ARG A 441 41.78 -14.13 -26.55
N LEU A 442 41.01 -14.99 -27.21
CA LEU A 442 41.07 -16.43 -26.99
C LEU A 442 42.41 -17.03 -27.41
N CYS A 443 43.14 -16.40 -28.35
CA CYS A 443 44.48 -16.84 -28.71
C CYS A 443 45.48 -16.83 -27.55
N LYS A 444 45.21 -16.17 -26.41
CA LYS A 444 46.08 -16.33 -25.22
C LYS A 444 46.02 -17.74 -24.62
N TYR A 445 45.09 -18.58 -25.06
CA TYR A 445 45.01 -19.98 -24.65
C TYR A 445 45.44 -20.89 -25.79
N ARG A 446 46.51 -21.68 -25.58
CA ARG A 446 47.07 -22.60 -26.58
C ARG A 446 46.02 -23.49 -27.27
N LYS A 447 45.11 -24.10 -26.50
CA LYS A 447 44.05 -24.95 -27.05
C LYS A 447 43.12 -24.21 -28.02
N CYS A 448 42.84 -22.93 -27.77
CA CYS A 448 42.04 -22.11 -28.68
C CYS A 448 42.83 -21.69 -29.93
N LYS A 449 44.14 -21.40 -29.80
CA LYS A 449 45.02 -21.17 -30.96
C LYS A 449 45.02 -22.37 -31.90
N ASP A 450 45.25 -23.55 -31.36
CA ASP A 450 45.31 -24.80 -32.11
C ASP A 450 43.97 -25.04 -32.82
N ARG A 451 42.85 -24.86 -32.10
CA ARG A 451 41.51 -24.97 -32.69
C ARG A 451 41.26 -23.97 -33.82
N PHE A 452 41.65 -22.70 -33.67
CA PHE A 452 41.48 -21.73 -34.76
C PHE A 452 42.36 -22.02 -35.99
N LYS A 453 43.54 -22.62 -35.81
CA LYS A 453 44.36 -23.12 -36.92
C LYS A 453 43.68 -24.28 -37.65
N GLU A 454 43.10 -25.22 -36.90
CA GLU A 454 42.30 -26.32 -37.48
C GLU A 454 41.13 -25.80 -38.32
N LEU A 455 40.46 -24.75 -37.83
CA LEU A 455 39.36 -24.06 -38.53
C LEU A 455 39.84 -23.16 -39.69
N LYS A 456 41.15 -23.10 -39.97
CA LYS A 456 41.76 -22.30 -41.05
C LYS A 456 41.45 -20.79 -40.96
N LEU A 457 41.22 -20.28 -39.74
CA LEU A 457 40.89 -18.88 -39.53
C LEU A 457 42.10 -17.96 -39.82
N ASP A 458 43.32 -18.46 -39.61
CA ASP A 458 44.55 -17.76 -39.98
C ASP A 458 44.69 -17.63 -41.51
N ALA A 459 44.33 -18.68 -42.27
CA ALA A 459 44.32 -18.64 -43.72
C ALA A 459 43.26 -17.65 -44.25
N PHE A 460 42.11 -17.54 -43.58
CA PHE A 460 41.10 -16.53 -43.89
C PHE A 460 41.66 -15.10 -43.71
N PHE A 461 42.28 -14.81 -42.57
CA PHE A 461 42.82 -13.47 -42.28
C PHE A 461 44.03 -13.07 -43.14
N LYS A 462 44.71 -14.03 -43.78
CA LYS A 462 45.82 -13.78 -44.73
C LYS A 462 45.35 -13.33 -46.12
N LYS A 463 44.05 -13.40 -46.44
CA LYS A 463 43.54 -13.00 -47.76
C LYS A 463 43.46 -11.48 -47.90
N ASP A 464 43.95 -10.94 -49.02
CA ASP A 464 44.01 -9.49 -49.29
C ASP A 464 42.63 -8.82 -49.51
N SER A 465 41.56 -9.59 -49.68
CA SER A 465 40.21 -9.10 -50.03
C SER A 465 39.32 -8.70 -48.84
N LEU A 466 39.87 -8.61 -47.62
CA LEU A 466 39.09 -8.28 -46.42
C LEU A 466 38.72 -6.80 -46.33
N LYS A 467 37.57 -6.50 -45.72
CA LYS A 467 37.14 -5.11 -45.42
C LYS A 467 38.21 -4.40 -44.54
N PRO A 468 38.43 -3.07 -44.70
CA PRO A 468 39.51 -2.35 -44.00
C PRO A 468 39.50 -2.50 -42.46
N LYS A 469 38.31 -2.49 -41.82
CA LYS A 469 38.19 -2.71 -40.36
C LYS A 469 38.64 -4.12 -39.96
N LEU A 470 38.24 -5.13 -40.74
CA LEU A 470 38.57 -6.53 -40.49
C LEU A 470 40.04 -6.83 -40.76
N GLN A 471 40.69 -6.13 -41.70
CA GLN A 471 42.13 -6.23 -41.94
C GLN A 471 42.94 -5.85 -40.68
N ASN A 472 42.54 -4.77 -39.98
CA ASN A 472 43.25 -4.33 -38.77
C ASN A 472 43.13 -5.35 -37.63
N VAL A 473 41.94 -5.93 -37.42
CA VAL A 473 41.74 -7.00 -36.42
C VAL A 473 42.43 -8.29 -36.85
N GLY A 474 42.40 -8.61 -38.15
CA GLY A 474 43.09 -9.76 -38.73
C GLY A 474 44.59 -9.72 -38.52
N LYS A 475 45.25 -8.56 -38.68
CA LYS A 475 46.66 -8.39 -38.33
C LYS A 475 46.95 -8.69 -36.86
N LYS A 476 46.07 -8.23 -35.95
CA LYS A 476 46.19 -8.52 -34.51
C LYS A 476 46.01 -10.01 -34.22
N PHE A 477 45.06 -10.65 -34.91
CA PHE A 477 44.82 -12.08 -34.81
C PHE A 477 46.01 -12.90 -35.30
N LEU A 478 46.54 -12.59 -36.49
CA LEU A 478 47.70 -13.27 -37.07
C LEU A 478 48.93 -13.14 -36.18
N LYS A 479 49.14 -11.97 -35.56
CA LYS A 479 50.19 -11.81 -34.54
C LYS A 479 49.93 -12.69 -33.32
N ALA A 480 48.72 -12.64 -32.76
CA ALA A 480 48.38 -13.40 -31.56
C ALA A 480 48.47 -14.92 -31.78
N ILE A 481 48.18 -15.43 -32.98
CA ILE A 481 48.24 -16.85 -33.32
C ILE A 481 49.66 -17.34 -33.67
N SER A 482 50.53 -16.44 -34.12
CA SER A 482 51.95 -16.71 -34.41
C SER A 482 52.86 -16.59 -33.19
N ASP A 483 52.45 -15.80 -32.18
CA ASP A 483 53.19 -15.67 -30.92
C ASP A 483 53.20 -17.05 -30.22
N GLU A 484 54.28 -17.81 -30.39
CA GLU A 484 54.62 -18.94 -29.54
C GLU A 484 54.88 -18.40 -28.13
N GLU A 485 54.09 -18.83 -27.14
CA GLU A 485 54.33 -18.40 -25.76
C GLU A 485 55.72 -18.85 -25.32
N SER A 486 56.59 -17.86 -25.11
CA SER A 486 57.80 -17.99 -24.34
C SER A 486 57.41 -18.18 -22.87
N LYS A 487 57.22 -19.45 -22.47
CA LYS A 487 57.04 -19.99 -21.10
C LYS A 487 55.74 -19.69 -20.36
#